data_AF-A0AA39EDL2-F1
#
_entry.id   AF-A0AA39EDL2-F1
#
_cell.length_a   1.000
_cell.length_b   1.000
_cell.length_c   1.000
_cell.angle_alpha   90.00
_cell.angle_beta   90.00
_cell.angle_gamma   90.00
#
_symmetry.space_group_name_H-M   'P 1'
#
loop_
_entity.id
_entity.type
_entity.pdbx_description
1 polymer ?
#
loop_
_entity_poly.entity_id
_entity_poly.type
_entity_poly.pdbx_seq_one_letter_code
_entity_poly.pdbx_strand_id
1 'polypeptide(L)'
;MPRQLHRIHQGVELIVGTPGKLINLLSKHGIELDDAFMLVLDEVDCMLQRGFCDQVMKIFRALSQPQVPMYSLTISHEIEKMASSMAKDTIIISMGKSNRPNRAVKQLAIWVESKQKKQKLFDILTSQQHFTPLVVVFVGSRLGAGLPSEAITITTGLKALSIHGKGIQAGGGEYCNSFSE
;
A
#
# COMPACT_ATOMS: atom_id res chain seq x y z
N MET A 1 18.00 -22.53 -12.76
CA MET A 1 17.42 -21.96 -11.52
C MET A 1 16.87 -20.57 -11.79
N PRO A 2 15.65 -20.21 -11.34
CA PRO A 2 15.17 -18.84 -11.31
C PRO A 2 16.20 -17.88 -10.68
N ARG A 3 16.34 -16.66 -11.23
CA ARG A 3 17.34 -15.66 -10.77
C ARG A 3 17.26 -15.37 -9.26
N GLN A 4 16.06 -15.40 -8.69
CA GLN A 4 15.84 -15.22 -7.25
C GLN A 4 16.53 -16.32 -6.41
N LEU A 5 16.36 -17.59 -6.78
CA LEU A 5 16.94 -18.72 -6.05
C LEU A 5 18.46 -18.73 -6.16
N HIS A 6 18.99 -18.41 -7.35
CA HIS A 6 20.43 -18.31 -7.53
C HIS A 6 21.08 -17.29 -6.57
N ARG A 7 20.44 -16.12 -6.37
CA ARG A 7 20.94 -15.11 -5.42
C ARG A 7 20.88 -15.59 -3.98
N ILE A 8 19.80 -16.26 -3.58
CA ILE A 8 19.68 -16.78 -2.21
C ILE A 8 20.76 -17.83 -1.93
N HIS A 9 21.02 -18.73 -2.88
CA HIS A 9 22.08 -19.73 -2.75
C HIS A 9 23.50 -19.15 -2.71
N GLN A 10 23.70 -17.93 -3.20
CA GLN A 10 24.97 -17.21 -3.07
C GLN A 10 25.16 -16.56 -1.70
N GLY A 11 24.17 -16.66 -0.81
CA GLY A 11 24.12 -15.95 0.47
C GLY A 11 23.52 -14.56 0.32
N VAL A 12 22.61 -14.21 1.23
CA VAL A 12 22.00 -12.88 1.32
C VAL A 12 21.84 -12.49 2.78
N GLU A 13 22.03 -11.22 3.08
CA GLU A 13 21.88 -10.68 4.44
C GLU A 13 20.44 -10.17 4.70
N LEU A 14 19.71 -9.84 3.64
CA LEU A 14 18.34 -9.30 3.72
C LEU A 14 17.45 -9.90 2.63
N ILE A 15 16.26 -10.34 3.05
CA ILE A 15 15.20 -10.79 2.15
C ILE A 15 13.98 -9.90 2.35
N VAL A 16 13.52 -9.27 1.27
CA VAL A 16 12.27 -8.50 1.23
C VAL A 16 11.29 -9.23 0.32
N GLY A 17 10.08 -9.51 0.82
CA GLY A 17 9.09 -10.24 0.04
C GLY A 17 7.71 -10.25 0.67
N THR A 18 6.70 -10.56 -0.14
CA THR A 18 5.34 -10.79 0.35
C THR A 18 5.25 -12.16 1.01
N PRO A 19 4.37 -12.36 2.03
CA PRO A 19 4.27 -13.61 2.77
C PRO A 19 4.15 -14.85 1.88
N GLY A 20 3.32 -14.78 0.84
CA GLY A 20 3.10 -15.91 -0.06
C GLY A 20 4.34 -16.32 -0.87
N LYS A 21 5.18 -15.35 -1.25
CA LYS A 21 6.45 -15.65 -1.93
C LYS A 21 7.47 -16.26 -0.98
N LEU A 22 7.55 -15.76 0.26
CA LEU A 22 8.46 -16.30 1.28
C LEU A 22 8.07 -17.73 1.66
N ILE A 23 6.80 -18.00 1.88
CA ILE A 23 6.31 -19.37 2.12
C ILE A 23 6.64 -20.31 0.98
N ASN A 24 6.55 -19.85 -0.27
CA ASN A 24 6.93 -20.66 -1.43
C ASN A 24 8.43 -21.02 -1.39
N LEU A 25 9.31 -20.07 -1.04
CA LEU A 25 10.75 -20.34 -0.87
C LEU A 25 11.01 -21.39 0.21
N LEU A 26 10.36 -21.24 1.37
CA LEU A 26 10.51 -22.18 2.49
C LEU A 26 10.01 -23.57 2.12
N SER A 27 8.77 -23.69 1.62
CA SER A 27 8.10 -24.98 1.43
C SER A 27 8.47 -25.71 0.14
N LYS A 28 8.79 -25.00 -0.96
CA LYS A 28 9.05 -25.62 -2.27
C LYS A 28 10.52 -25.65 -2.66
N HIS A 29 11.33 -24.76 -2.10
CA HIS A 29 12.71 -24.57 -2.52
C HIS A 29 13.72 -24.88 -1.41
N GLY A 30 13.25 -25.32 -0.23
CA GLY A 30 14.12 -25.79 0.85
C GLY A 30 15.06 -24.71 1.37
N ILE A 31 14.66 -23.44 1.29
CA ILE A 31 15.39 -22.35 1.91
C ILE A 31 15.09 -22.36 3.40
N GLU A 32 16.12 -22.35 4.22
CA GLU A 32 16.04 -22.25 5.68
C GLU A 32 16.32 -20.81 6.11
N LEU A 33 15.76 -20.41 7.26
CA LEU A 33 15.94 -19.06 7.82
C LEU A 33 16.54 -19.12 9.23
N ASP A 34 17.26 -20.19 9.55
CA ASP A 34 17.75 -20.47 10.90
C ASP A 34 18.68 -19.38 11.44
N ASP A 35 19.48 -18.76 10.56
CA ASP A 35 20.39 -17.66 10.90
C ASP A 35 19.70 -16.28 10.97
N ALA A 36 18.42 -16.19 10.57
CA ALA A 36 17.69 -14.92 10.59
C ALA A 36 17.18 -14.61 12.00
N PHE A 37 17.69 -13.54 12.58
CA PHE A 37 17.35 -13.08 13.93
C PHE A 37 16.31 -11.95 13.97
N MET A 38 15.81 -11.49 12.82
CA MET A 38 14.83 -10.40 12.73
C MET A 38 13.76 -10.66 11.66
N LEU A 39 12.50 -10.45 12.02
CA LEU A 39 11.35 -10.48 11.13
C LEU A 39 10.62 -9.13 11.21
N VAL A 40 10.73 -8.31 10.18
CA VAL A 40 10.02 -7.04 10.11
C VAL A 40 8.68 -7.23 9.40
N LEU A 41 7.59 -6.83 10.06
CA LEU A 41 6.25 -6.82 9.47
C LEU A 41 5.81 -5.37 9.23
N ASP A 42 5.59 -5.01 7.97
CA ASP A 42 5.12 -3.70 7.56
C ASP A 42 3.67 -3.76 7.05
N GLU A 43 2.90 -2.68 7.25
CA GLU A 43 1.46 -2.62 6.95
C GLU A 43 0.67 -3.83 7.51
N VAL A 44 0.81 -4.14 8.81
CA VAL A 44 0.18 -5.34 9.41
C VAL A 44 -1.35 -5.36 9.25
N ASP A 45 -2.00 -4.20 9.32
CA ASP A 45 -3.43 -4.05 9.02
C ASP A 45 -3.79 -4.50 7.58
N CYS A 46 -2.97 -4.13 6.60
CA CYS A 46 -3.11 -4.60 5.22
C CYS A 46 -2.91 -6.12 5.12
N MET A 47 -1.95 -6.70 5.85
CA MET A 47 -1.76 -8.15 5.89
C MET A 47 -2.97 -8.88 6.45
N LEU A 48 -3.60 -8.36 7.51
CA LEU A 48 -4.83 -8.92 8.07
C LEU A 48 -5.99 -8.84 7.09
N GLN A 49 -6.21 -7.67 6.48
CA GLN A 49 -7.26 -7.47 5.47
C GLN A 49 -7.11 -8.40 4.26
N ARG A 50 -5.88 -8.74 3.89
CA ARG A 50 -5.58 -9.67 2.78
C ARG A 50 -5.57 -11.14 3.19
N GLY A 51 -5.83 -11.47 4.45
CA GLY A 51 -5.84 -12.84 4.95
C GLY A 51 -4.45 -13.50 4.98
N PHE A 52 -3.39 -12.71 5.18
CA PHE A 52 -2.01 -13.23 5.21
C PHE A 52 -1.52 -13.65 6.60
N CYS A 53 -2.35 -13.51 7.65
CA CYS A 53 -1.98 -13.84 9.04
C CYS A 53 -1.36 -15.24 9.16
N ASP A 54 -2.01 -16.27 8.60
CA ASP A 54 -1.51 -17.66 8.68
C ASP A 54 -0.16 -17.84 7.97
N GLN A 55 0.07 -17.14 6.87
CA GLN A 55 1.33 -17.20 6.14
C GLN A 55 2.45 -16.53 6.93
N VAL A 56 2.15 -15.40 7.57
CA VAL A 56 3.09 -14.68 8.43
C VAL A 56 3.44 -15.52 9.66
N MET A 57 2.46 -16.16 10.31
CA MET A 57 2.71 -17.09 11.42
C MET A 57 3.57 -18.29 11.02
N LYS A 58 3.41 -18.81 9.80
CA LYS A 58 4.25 -19.89 9.29
C LYS A 58 5.70 -19.43 9.07
N ILE A 59 5.91 -18.22 8.55
CA ILE A 59 7.26 -17.64 8.41
C ILE A 59 7.88 -17.45 9.79
N PHE A 60 7.14 -16.86 10.74
CA PHE A 60 7.60 -16.67 12.11
C PHE A 60 8.04 -17.98 12.78
N ARG A 61 7.28 -19.06 12.62
CA ARG A 61 7.62 -20.38 13.17
C ARG A 61 8.83 -21.05 12.51
N ALA A 62 9.23 -20.62 11.33
CA ALA A 62 10.45 -21.09 10.67
C ALA A 62 11.70 -20.38 11.18
N LEU A 63 11.56 -19.40 12.07
CA LEU A 63 12.65 -18.67 12.70
C LEU A 63 12.82 -19.16 14.13
N SER A 64 14.07 -19.25 14.59
CA SER A 64 14.37 -19.76 15.94
C SER A 64 13.91 -18.80 17.05
N GLN A 65 14.42 -17.56 17.07
CA GLN A 65 14.09 -16.55 18.09
C GLN A 65 14.23 -15.13 17.50
N PRO A 66 13.35 -14.74 16.55
CA PRO A 66 13.49 -13.46 15.89
C PRO A 66 13.02 -12.31 16.79
N GLN A 67 13.68 -11.14 16.67
CA GLN A 67 13.05 -9.88 17.02
C GLN A 67 11.98 -9.54 15.98
N VAL A 68 10.80 -9.11 16.42
CA VAL A 68 9.65 -8.87 15.53
C VAL A 68 9.12 -7.43 15.61
N PRO A 69 9.79 -6.46 14.95
CA PRO A 69 9.22 -5.12 14.77
C PRO A 69 7.97 -5.18 13.87
N MET A 70 6.88 -4.55 14.32
CA MET A 70 5.62 -4.47 13.59
C MET A 70 5.24 -3.01 13.34
N TYR A 71 4.91 -2.68 12.09
CA TYR A 71 4.48 -1.36 11.67
C TYR A 71 3.08 -1.44 11.07
N SER A 72 2.18 -0.55 11.53
CA SER A 72 0.79 -0.54 11.10
C SER A 72 0.21 0.87 11.22
N LEU A 73 -0.68 1.25 10.31
CA LEU A 73 -1.38 2.53 10.38
C LEU A 73 -2.46 2.54 11.48
N THR A 74 -2.97 1.35 11.80
CA THR A 74 -3.99 1.14 12.81
C THR A 74 -3.55 0.09 13.84
N ILE A 75 -4.07 0.19 15.06
CA ILE A 75 -3.87 -0.81 16.11
C ILE A 75 -5.25 -1.36 16.45
N SER A 76 -5.67 -2.42 15.74
CA SER A 76 -6.89 -3.17 16.08
C SER A 76 -6.56 -4.25 17.11
N HIS A 77 -7.60 -4.76 17.79
CA HIS A 77 -7.45 -5.88 18.71
C HIS A 77 -6.86 -7.14 18.02
N GLU A 78 -7.09 -7.32 16.71
CA GLU A 78 -6.51 -8.46 15.97
C GLU A 78 -5.00 -8.31 15.80
N ILE A 79 -4.52 -7.08 15.61
CA ILE A 79 -3.08 -6.76 15.53
C ILE A 79 -2.42 -7.00 16.89
N GLU A 80 -3.04 -6.54 17.97
CA GLU A 80 -2.54 -6.78 19.33
C GLU A 80 -2.46 -8.27 19.65
N LYS A 81 -3.48 -9.03 19.24
CA LYS A 81 -3.51 -10.50 19.39
C LYS A 81 -2.40 -11.17 18.57
N MET A 82 -2.16 -10.71 17.35
CA MET A 82 -1.08 -11.20 16.50
C MET A 82 0.29 -10.91 17.13
N ALA A 83 0.52 -9.68 17.59
CA ALA A 83 1.75 -9.30 18.28
C ALA A 83 2.00 -10.14 19.54
N SER A 84 0.97 -10.32 20.38
CA SER A 84 1.05 -11.14 21.59
C SER A 84 1.34 -12.62 21.32
N SER A 85 0.99 -13.11 20.13
CA SER A 85 1.29 -14.50 19.71
C SER A 85 2.74 -14.68 19.22
N MET A 86 3.42 -13.59 18.88
CA MET A 86 4.79 -13.59 18.33
C MET A 86 5.84 -13.08 19.33
N ALA A 87 5.45 -12.23 20.28
CA ALA A 87 6.37 -11.65 21.26
C ALA A 87 5.72 -11.58 22.64
N LYS A 88 6.49 -11.98 23.67
CA LYS A 88 6.03 -12.01 25.07
C LYS A 88 5.96 -10.61 25.69
N ASP A 89 6.96 -9.77 25.43
CA ASP A 89 7.11 -8.43 26.01
C ASP A 89 7.00 -7.36 24.93
N THR A 90 5.79 -7.19 24.39
CA THR A 90 5.53 -6.23 23.28
C THR A 90 5.52 -4.79 23.79
N ILE A 91 6.37 -3.93 23.22
CA ILE A 91 6.34 -2.49 23.46
C ILE A 91 5.52 -1.83 22.33
N ILE A 92 4.48 -1.09 22.70
CA ILE A 92 3.63 -0.37 21.75
C ILE A 92 4.01 1.11 21.75
N ILE A 93 4.47 1.59 20.59
CA ILE A 93 4.72 3.01 20.35
C ILE A 93 3.64 3.50 19.39
N SER A 94 2.78 4.42 19.85
CA SER A 94 1.72 5.01 19.02
C SER A 94 1.87 6.52 18.94
N MET A 95 1.62 7.07 17.75
CA MET A 95 1.62 8.51 17.49
C MET A 95 0.23 8.93 17.00
N GLY A 96 -0.36 9.94 17.64
CA GLY A 96 -1.70 10.43 17.31
C GLY A 96 -2.83 9.68 18.03
N LYS A 97 -4.08 9.97 17.65
CA LYS A 97 -5.27 9.30 18.20
C LYS A 97 -5.77 8.26 17.21
N SER A 98 -5.94 7.03 17.69
CA SER A 98 -6.47 5.92 16.89
C SER A 98 -7.83 6.28 16.27
N ASN A 99 -8.00 5.88 15.00
CA ASN A 99 -9.29 5.74 14.34
C ASN A 99 -10.12 7.02 14.11
N ARG A 100 -9.49 8.20 14.00
CA ARG A 100 -10.18 9.42 13.58
C ARG A 100 -9.50 10.05 12.37
N PRO A 101 -10.25 10.44 11.32
CA PRO A 101 -9.71 11.26 10.25
C PRO A 101 -9.04 12.50 10.84
N ASN A 102 -7.91 12.90 10.27
CA ASN A 102 -7.19 14.07 10.72
C ASN A 102 -8.13 15.28 10.70
N ARG A 103 -8.33 15.93 11.86
CA ARG A 103 -9.20 17.12 11.99
C ARG A 103 -8.74 18.30 11.13
N ALA A 104 -7.46 18.31 10.74
CA ALA A 104 -6.92 19.31 9.81
C ALA A 104 -7.43 19.12 8.36
N VAL A 105 -7.98 17.95 8.02
CA VAL A 105 -8.52 17.67 6.68
C VAL A 105 -10.00 17.99 6.65
N LYS A 106 -10.36 19.05 5.93
CA LYS A 106 -11.77 19.39 5.65
C LYS A 106 -12.34 18.37 4.68
N GLN A 107 -13.41 17.69 5.10
CA GLN A 107 -14.12 16.70 4.29
C GLN A 107 -15.48 17.24 3.88
N LEU A 108 -15.83 17.12 2.60
CA LEU A 108 -17.11 17.54 2.05
C LEU A 108 -17.73 16.39 1.25
N ALA A 109 -18.97 16.02 1.59
CA ALA A 109 -19.75 15.06 0.81
C ALA A 109 -20.71 15.83 -0.11
N ILE A 110 -20.66 15.54 -1.42
CA ILE A 110 -21.54 16.14 -2.41
C ILE A 110 -22.39 15.01 -3.00
N TRP A 111 -23.69 15.06 -2.75
CA TRP A 111 -24.63 14.08 -3.30
C TRP A 111 -24.98 14.43 -4.73
N VAL A 112 -24.74 13.51 -5.66
CA VAL A 112 -25.06 13.66 -7.08
C VAL A 112 -25.49 12.34 -7.67
N GLU A 113 -26.34 12.39 -8.69
CA GLU A 113 -26.67 11.21 -9.47
C GLU A 113 -25.43 10.67 -10.20
N SER A 114 -25.37 9.35 -10.40
CA SER A 114 -24.23 8.69 -11.04
C SER A 114 -23.88 9.28 -12.41
N LYS A 115 -24.88 9.70 -13.20
CA LYS A 115 -24.69 10.32 -14.52
C LYS A 115 -24.06 11.72 -14.44
N GLN A 116 -24.26 12.42 -13.33
CA GLN A 116 -23.79 13.80 -13.13
C GLN A 116 -22.40 13.88 -12.46
N LYS A 117 -21.87 12.78 -11.92
CA LYS A 117 -20.55 12.74 -11.25
C LYS A 117 -19.42 13.32 -12.10
N LYS A 118 -19.40 13.03 -13.40
CA LYS A 118 -18.38 13.55 -14.33
C LYS A 118 -18.45 15.07 -14.45
N GLN A 119 -19.64 15.59 -14.73
CA GLN A 119 -19.83 17.04 -14.84
C GLN A 119 -19.47 17.73 -13.54
N LYS A 120 -19.92 17.20 -12.40
CA LYS A 120 -19.62 17.80 -11.09
C LYS A 120 -18.13 17.81 -10.77
N LEU A 121 -17.40 16.77 -11.17
CA LEU A 121 -15.94 16.74 -11.05
C LEU A 121 -15.29 17.87 -11.87
N PHE A 122 -15.73 18.08 -13.11
CA PHE A 122 -15.22 19.17 -13.94
C PHE A 122 -15.50 20.54 -13.33
N ASP A 123 -16.71 20.76 -12.80
CA ASP A 123 -17.08 22.00 -12.12
C ASP A 123 -16.16 22.28 -10.91
N ILE A 124 -15.76 21.23 -10.17
CA ILE A 124 -14.82 21.36 -9.05
C ILE A 124 -13.42 21.70 -9.56
N LEU A 125 -12.95 21.02 -10.59
CA LEU A 125 -11.60 21.19 -11.13
C LEU A 125 -11.39 22.52 -11.86
N THR A 126 -12.45 23.15 -12.38
CA THR A 126 -12.37 24.47 -13.02
C THR A 126 -12.72 25.64 -12.08
N SER A 127 -13.12 25.34 -10.83
CA SER A 127 -13.46 26.36 -9.85
C SER A 127 -12.21 27.01 -9.26
N GLN A 128 -12.09 28.33 -9.40
CA GLN A 128 -11.02 29.12 -8.77
C GLN A 128 -11.04 29.06 -7.23
N GLN A 129 -12.19 28.73 -6.63
CA GLN A 129 -12.33 28.64 -5.17
C GLN A 129 -11.99 27.25 -4.62
N HIS A 130 -12.16 26.20 -5.43
CA HIS A 130 -12.09 24.82 -4.96
C HIS A 130 -10.94 24.01 -5.55
N PHE A 131 -10.29 24.52 -6.61
CA PHE A 131 -9.17 23.87 -7.25
C PHE A 131 -7.86 24.62 -6.99
N THR A 132 -6.89 23.90 -6.45
CA THR A 132 -5.49 24.35 -6.35
C THR A 132 -4.63 23.14 -6.69
N PRO A 133 -3.93 23.13 -7.83
CA PRO A 133 -2.94 22.09 -8.14
C PRO A 133 -1.90 22.01 -7.02
N LEU A 134 -1.42 20.82 -6.64
CA LEU A 134 -1.69 19.49 -7.20
C LEU A 134 -2.92 18.81 -6.57
N VAL A 135 -3.72 18.08 -7.37
CA VAL A 135 -4.91 17.35 -6.91
C VAL A 135 -4.85 15.87 -7.31
N VAL A 136 -5.30 14.99 -6.41
CA VAL A 136 -5.45 13.54 -6.67
C VAL A 136 -6.94 13.19 -6.74
N VAL A 137 -7.34 12.53 -7.83
CA VAL A 137 -8.71 12.03 -8.03
C VAL A 137 -8.72 10.51 -7.96
N PHE A 138 -9.33 9.96 -6.91
CA PHE A 138 -9.50 8.52 -6.76
C PHE A 138 -10.74 8.01 -7.51
N VAL A 139 -10.58 6.92 -8.27
CA VAL A 139 -11.67 6.26 -9.01
C VAL A 139 -11.75 4.79 -8.65
N GLY A 140 -12.96 4.24 -8.65
CA GLY A 140 -13.22 2.87 -8.17
C GLY A 140 -12.82 1.74 -9.13
N SER A 141 -12.33 2.02 -10.34
CA SER A 141 -11.96 0.96 -11.30
C SER A 141 -10.69 1.29 -12.10
N ARG A 142 -9.89 0.26 -12.38
CA ARG A 142 -8.63 0.38 -13.13
C ARG A 142 -8.83 0.88 -14.56
N LEU A 143 -9.81 0.31 -15.28
CA LEU A 143 -10.19 0.80 -16.62
C LEU A 143 -10.76 2.22 -16.57
N GLY A 144 -11.40 2.56 -15.45
CA GLY A 144 -11.96 3.88 -15.19
C GLY A 144 -10.96 4.92 -14.74
N ALA A 145 -9.64 4.67 -14.74
CA ALA A 145 -8.63 5.68 -14.44
C ALA A 145 -8.08 6.36 -15.70
N GLY A 146 -8.02 5.66 -16.84
CA GLY A 146 -7.56 6.22 -18.11
C GLY A 146 -8.58 7.20 -18.69
N LEU A 147 -9.82 6.75 -18.86
CA LEU A 147 -10.89 7.53 -19.49
C LEU A 147 -11.15 8.88 -18.80
N PRO A 148 -11.17 9.00 -17.45
CA PRO A 148 -11.34 10.30 -16.81
C PRO A 148 -10.13 11.21 -16.96
N SER A 149 -8.91 10.69 -16.97
CA SER A 149 -7.72 11.55 -17.15
C SER A 149 -7.72 12.24 -18.52
N GLU A 150 -8.06 11.49 -19.56
CA GLU A 150 -8.22 12.03 -20.92
C GLU A 150 -9.39 13.01 -21.00
N ALA A 151 -10.54 12.65 -20.43
CA ALA A 151 -11.72 13.53 -20.40
C ALA A 151 -11.46 14.83 -19.63
N ILE A 152 -10.76 14.77 -18.49
CA ILE A 152 -10.35 15.97 -17.73
C ILE A 152 -9.48 16.85 -18.63
N THR A 153 -8.48 16.27 -19.30
CA THR A 153 -7.57 17.04 -20.16
C THR A 153 -8.30 17.68 -21.33
N ILE A 154 -9.14 16.93 -22.04
CA ILE A 154 -9.91 17.44 -23.20
C ILE A 154 -10.93 18.51 -22.78
N THR A 155 -11.65 18.31 -21.67
CA THR A 155 -12.77 19.17 -21.28
C THR A 155 -12.33 20.40 -20.48
N THR A 156 -11.30 20.28 -19.65
CA THR A 156 -10.88 21.36 -18.75
C THR A 156 -9.57 22.03 -19.17
N GLY A 157 -8.80 21.42 -20.08
CA GLY A 157 -7.44 21.86 -20.43
C GLY A 157 -6.39 21.56 -19.36
N LEU A 158 -6.79 20.99 -18.21
CA LEU A 158 -5.87 20.62 -17.14
C LEU A 158 -5.06 19.39 -17.51
N LYS A 159 -3.76 19.41 -17.21
CA LYS A 159 -2.92 18.23 -17.37
C LYS A 159 -3.28 17.18 -16.32
N ALA A 160 -3.87 16.06 -16.76
CA ALA A 160 -4.21 14.94 -15.89
C ALA A 160 -3.45 13.67 -16.28
N LEU A 161 -3.01 12.92 -15.28
CA LEU A 161 -2.29 11.65 -15.45
C LEU A 161 -3.07 10.51 -14.78
N SER A 162 -3.00 9.31 -15.37
CA SER A 162 -3.58 8.11 -14.79
C SER A 162 -2.52 7.25 -14.11
N ILE A 163 -2.77 6.87 -12.85
CA ILE A 163 -1.89 5.97 -12.07
C ILE A 163 -2.66 4.70 -11.74
N HIS A 164 -2.13 3.53 -12.12
CA HIS A 164 -2.67 2.24 -11.70
C HIS A 164 -1.56 1.20 -11.47
N GLY A 165 -1.89 0.03 -10.93
CA GLY A 165 -0.91 -1.02 -10.56
C GLY A 165 -0.08 -1.65 -11.69
N LYS A 166 -0.14 -1.12 -12.92
CA LYS A 166 0.77 -1.48 -14.03
C LYS A 166 1.72 -0.33 -14.42
N GLY A 167 1.71 0.77 -13.65
CA GLY A 167 2.48 1.99 -13.92
C GLY A 167 1.60 3.19 -14.26
N ILE A 168 2.25 4.31 -14.55
CA ILE A 168 1.62 5.54 -15.03
C ILE A 168 1.29 5.35 -16.51
N GLN A 169 0.02 5.53 -16.88
CA GLN A 169 -0.37 5.69 -18.28
C GLN A 169 -0.42 7.18 -18.59
N ALA A 170 0.64 7.66 -19.22
CA ALA A 170 0.70 8.94 -19.89
C ALA A 170 0.94 8.67 -21.38
N GLY A 171 0.36 9.48 -22.26
CA GLY A 171 0.81 9.58 -23.65
C GLY A 171 2.20 10.22 -23.74
N GLY A 172 3.24 9.58 -23.17
CA GLY A 172 4.63 10.05 -23.13
C GLY A 172 5.26 9.91 -21.73
N GLY A 173 6.38 9.17 -21.65
CA GLY A 173 6.96 8.60 -20.43
C GLY A 173 7.84 9.49 -19.54
N GLU A 174 7.60 10.80 -19.43
CA GLU A 174 8.52 11.72 -18.73
C GLU A 174 7.87 12.58 -17.64
N TYR A 175 7.18 12.00 -16.64
CA TYR A 175 6.56 12.85 -15.59
C TYR A 175 6.65 12.35 -14.15
N CYS A 176 7.28 11.21 -13.87
CA CYS A 176 7.43 10.77 -12.48
C CYS A 176 8.34 11.72 -11.66
N ASN A 177 9.15 12.57 -12.32
CA ASN A 177 10.02 13.56 -11.69
C ASN A 177 9.34 14.90 -11.38
N SER A 178 8.13 15.17 -11.89
CA SER A 178 7.43 16.45 -11.66
C SER A 178 6.53 16.45 -10.42
N PHE A 179 6.52 15.36 -9.63
CA PHE A 179 5.81 15.29 -8.34
C PHE A 179 6.70 15.70 -7.16
N SER A 180 7.96 16.05 -7.43
CA SER A 180 9.01 16.27 -6.42
C SER A 180 9.44 17.74 -6.25
N GLU A 181 8.73 18.68 -6.88
CA GLU A 181 8.93 20.13 -6.68
C GLU A 181 7.67 20.78 -6.11
#